data_AF-A0A3D2G2I9-F1
#
_entry.id   AF-A0A3D2G2I9-F1
#
_cell.length_a   1.000
_cell.length_b   1.000
_cell.length_c   1.000
_cell.angle_alpha   90.00
_cell.angle_beta   90.00
_cell.angle_gamma   90.00
#
_symmetry.space_group_name_H-M   'P 1'
#
loop_
_entity.id
_entity.type
_entity.pdbx_description
1 polymer ?
#
loop_
_entity_poly.entity_id
_entity_poly.type
_entity_poly.pdbx_seq_one_letter_code
_entity_poly.pdbx_strand_id
1 'polypeptide(L)'
;AATRSGIAIAHSAFNLLCTALLLPAGGLLEKLAIRIVPDSGEKERRVELDERLLATPALALSQSRAVAADMAEHAVRALKDSLTAIDSYSPALAERIRQDEELCDHYEDILSTYLVKLSAEQMGTAESEEAAALLKSIGDFERI
;
A
#
# COMPACT_ATOMS: atom_id res chain seq x y z
N ALA A 1 -17.98 45.88 -22.51
CA ALA A 1 -16.67 45.19 -22.41
C ALA A 1 -16.55 44.63 -21.00
N ALA A 2 -16.31 43.32 -20.86
CA ALA A 2 -16.10 42.71 -19.54
C ALA A 2 -14.68 43.05 -19.06
N THR A 3 -14.56 43.82 -17.97
CA THR A 3 -13.28 44.17 -17.36
C THR A 3 -12.66 42.94 -16.69
N ARG A 4 -11.33 42.74 -16.81
CA ARG A 4 -10.56 41.63 -16.19
C ARG A 4 -10.90 41.42 -14.71
N SER A 5 -11.10 42.52 -13.98
CA SER A 5 -11.49 42.52 -12.57
C SER A 5 -12.90 41.94 -12.33
N GLY A 6 -13.83 42.14 -13.27
CA GLY A 6 -15.19 41.60 -13.17
C GLY A 6 -15.23 40.08 -13.33
N ILE A 7 -14.37 39.53 -14.19
CA ILE A 7 -14.23 38.07 -14.37
C ILE A 7 -13.60 37.45 -13.11
N ALA A 8 -12.56 38.09 -12.55
CA ALA A 8 -11.93 37.62 -11.31
C ALA A 8 -12.90 37.63 -10.12
N ILE A 9 -13.66 38.71 -9.94
CA ILE A 9 -14.68 38.81 -8.88
C ILE A 9 -15.77 37.75 -9.06
N ALA A 10 -16.24 37.52 -10.28
CA ALA A 10 -17.23 36.48 -10.56
C ALA A 10 -16.70 35.07 -10.22
N HIS A 11 -15.46 34.76 -10.58
CA HIS A 11 -14.82 33.48 -10.24
C HIS A 11 -14.65 33.29 -8.73
N SER A 12 -14.15 34.32 -8.03
CA SER A 12 -14.00 34.25 -6.57
C SER A 12 -15.34 34.16 -5.85
N ALA A 13 -16.36 34.90 -6.31
CA ALA A 13 -17.70 34.83 -5.75
C ALA A 13 -18.34 33.46 -5.98
N PHE A 14 -18.15 32.86 -7.17
CA PHE A 14 -18.62 31.51 -7.48
C PHE A 14 -17.99 30.46 -6.54
N ASN A 15 -16.67 30.49 -6.39
CA ASN A 15 -15.97 29.56 -5.49
C ASN A 15 -16.42 29.75 -4.04
N LEU A 16 -16.57 31.00 -3.57
CA LEU A 16 -17.03 31.29 -2.21
C LEU A 16 -18.46 30.77 -1.97
N LEU A 17 -19.36 30.93 -2.94
CA LEU A 17 -20.71 30.38 -2.89
C LEU A 17 -20.70 28.85 -2.89
N CYS A 18 -19.92 28.22 -3.77
CA CYS A 18 -19.77 26.77 -3.80
C CYS A 18 -19.22 26.23 -2.47
N THR A 19 -18.20 26.87 -1.90
CA THR A 19 -17.66 26.47 -0.60
C THR A 19 -18.67 26.68 0.52
N ALA A 20 -19.42 27.78 0.54
CA ALA A 20 -20.45 28.03 1.55
C ALA A 20 -21.62 27.03 1.47
N LEU A 21 -21.97 26.58 0.26
CA LEU A 21 -23.01 25.56 0.04
C LEU A 21 -22.53 24.14 0.34
N LEU A 22 -21.27 23.82 0.01
CA LEU A 22 -20.69 22.48 0.20
C LEU A 22 -20.14 22.24 1.61
N LEU A 23 -19.71 23.28 2.33
CA LEU A 23 -19.26 23.21 3.73
C LEU A 23 -20.25 22.48 4.65
N PRO A 24 -21.55 22.86 4.71
CA PRO A 24 -22.52 22.16 5.54
C PRO A 24 -22.87 20.76 5.01
N ALA A 25 -22.67 20.51 3.71
CA ALA A 25 -22.82 19.19 3.09
C ALA A 25 -21.62 18.27 3.35
N GLY A 26 -20.54 18.75 3.97
CA GLY A 26 -19.32 17.97 4.25
C GLY A 26 -19.58 16.69 5.03
N GLY A 27 -20.41 16.75 6.08
CA GLY A 27 -20.78 15.54 6.85
C GLY A 27 -21.66 14.55 6.07
N LEU A 28 -22.39 15.02 5.05
CA LEU A 28 -23.16 14.16 4.16
C LEU A 28 -22.23 13.48 3.13
N LEU A 29 -21.27 14.22 2.60
CA LEU A 29 -20.22 13.72 1.72
C LEU A 29 -19.30 12.73 2.44
N GLU A 30 -18.98 12.96 3.71
CA GLU A 30 -18.25 12.02 4.56
C GLU A 30 -19.00 10.69 4.69
N LYS A 31 -20.29 10.73 5.04
CA LYS A 31 -21.12 9.52 5.16
C LYS A 31 -21.32 8.81 3.81
N LEU A 32 -21.45 9.57 2.72
CA LEU A 32 -21.50 9.01 1.38
C LEU A 32 -20.16 8.41 0.98
N ALA A 33 -19.03 9.03 1.30
CA ALA A 33 -17.70 8.48 1.06
C ALA A 33 -17.50 7.17 1.82
N ILE A 34 -17.84 7.14 3.12
CA ILE A 34 -17.78 5.93 3.96
C ILE A 34 -18.73 4.84 3.45
N ARG A 35 -19.84 5.19 2.80
CA ARG A 35 -20.82 4.22 2.29
C ARG A 35 -20.56 3.77 0.85
N ILE A 36 -19.91 4.59 0.04
CA ILE A 36 -19.53 4.31 -1.36
C ILE A 36 -18.23 3.52 -1.38
N VAL A 37 -17.28 3.84 -0.50
CA VAL A 37 -16.10 3.02 -0.26
C VAL A 37 -16.56 1.83 0.58
N PRO A 38 -16.63 0.61 0.02
CA PRO A 38 -16.95 -0.56 0.82
C PRO A 38 -15.89 -0.64 1.92
N ASP A 39 -16.32 -0.89 3.16
CA ASP A 39 -15.42 -1.43 4.17
C ASP A 39 -15.00 -2.78 3.61
N SER A 40 -13.88 -2.79 2.89
CA SER A 40 -13.33 -3.98 2.30
C SER A 40 -12.84 -4.79 3.49
N GLY A 41 -13.69 -5.70 3.99
CA GLY A 41 -13.20 -6.90 4.63
C GLY A 41 -12.10 -7.42 3.73
N GLU A 42 -10.86 -7.26 4.20
CA GLU A 42 -9.58 -7.66 3.62
C GLU A 42 -9.67 -8.06 2.15
N LYS A 43 -10.12 -7.14 1.29
CA LYS A 43 -9.74 -7.24 -0.11
C LYS A 43 -8.34 -6.72 -0.09
N GLU A 44 -7.40 -7.63 0.17
CA GLU A 44 -6.10 -7.71 -0.48
C GLU A 44 -6.04 -6.64 -1.55
N ARG A 45 -5.55 -5.48 -1.13
CA ARG A 45 -5.24 -4.42 -2.07
C ARG A 45 -4.04 -5.02 -2.77
N ARG A 46 -4.28 -5.78 -3.84
CA ARG A 46 -3.23 -6.50 -4.58
C ARG A 46 -2.06 -5.58 -4.66
N VAL A 47 -1.02 -5.93 -3.93
CA VAL A 47 0.10 -5.03 -3.75
C VAL A 47 0.83 -5.10 -5.07
N GLU A 48 0.45 -4.23 -5.99
CA GLU A 48 1.05 -4.15 -7.31
C GLU A 48 2.12 -3.07 -7.23
N LEU A 49 3.38 -3.52 -7.31
CA LEU A 49 4.51 -2.63 -7.51
C LEU A 49 4.44 -2.09 -8.94
N ASP A 50 4.48 -0.78 -9.11
CA ASP A 50 4.31 -0.15 -10.42
C ASP A 50 5.62 -0.29 -11.21
N GLU A 51 5.58 -1.07 -12.29
CA GLU A 51 6.74 -1.28 -13.17
C GLU A 51 7.26 0.02 -13.79
N ARG A 52 6.42 1.06 -13.91
CA ARG A 52 6.84 2.36 -14.43
C ARG A 52 7.87 3.05 -13.53
N LEU A 53 7.90 2.69 -12.24
CA LEU A 53 8.84 3.24 -11.28
C LEU A 53 10.23 2.60 -11.39
N LEU A 54 10.40 1.51 -12.15
CA LEU A 54 11.71 0.91 -12.40
C LEU A 54 12.70 1.90 -13.04
N ALA A 55 12.20 2.87 -13.81
CA ALA A 55 12.99 3.96 -14.36
C ALA A 55 13.50 4.97 -13.29
N THR A 56 13.07 4.84 -12.04
CA THR A 56 13.48 5.69 -10.91
C THR A 56 13.86 4.81 -9.70
N PRO A 57 15.09 4.25 -9.67
CA PRO A 57 15.46 3.22 -8.70
C PRO A 57 15.24 3.57 -7.23
N ALA A 58 15.54 4.80 -6.82
CA ALA A 58 15.32 5.23 -5.44
C ALA A 58 13.83 5.19 -5.02
N LEU A 59 12.92 5.53 -5.93
CA LEU A 59 11.49 5.50 -5.66
C LEU A 59 10.95 4.07 -5.69
N ALA A 60 11.42 3.25 -6.64
CA ALA A 60 11.13 1.82 -6.71
C ALA A 60 11.53 1.11 -5.41
N LEU A 61 12.75 1.34 -4.93
CA LEU A 61 13.24 0.80 -3.65
C LEU A 61 12.42 1.27 -2.45
N SER A 62 12.07 2.56 -2.41
CA SER A 62 11.20 3.08 -1.34
C SER A 62 9.84 2.38 -1.31
N GLN A 63 9.26 2.07 -2.48
CA GLN A 63 8.01 1.34 -2.56
C GLN A 63 8.20 -0.12 -2.13
N SER A 64 9.23 -0.80 -2.64
CA SER A 64 9.56 -2.18 -2.27
C SER A 64 9.79 -2.32 -0.76
N ARG A 65 10.42 -1.34 -0.12
CA ARG A 65 10.61 -1.32 1.33
C ARG A 65 9.29 -1.24 2.10
N ALA A 66 8.37 -0.39 1.67
CA ALA A 66 7.06 -0.27 2.31
C ALA A 66 6.30 -1.60 2.24
N VAL A 67 6.31 -2.22 1.05
CA VAL A 67 5.67 -3.52 0.83
C VAL A 67 6.36 -4.65 1.63
N ALA A 68 7.69 -4.66 1.70
CA ALA A 68 8.43 -5.63 2.51
C ALA A 68 8.17 -5.45 4.02
N ALA A 69 7.90 -4.22 4.48
CA ALA A 69 7.48 -3.98 5.86
C ALA A 69 6.08 -4.56 6.13
N ASP A 70 5.15 -4.40 5.20
CA ASP A 70 3.81 -5.02 5.29
C ASP A 70 3.93 -6.56 5.33
N MET A 71 4.75 -7.17 4.46
CA MET A 71 5.05 -8.61 4.50
C MET A 71 5.58 -9.05 5.87
N ALA A 72 6.49 -8.29 6.48
CA ALA A 72 7.04 -8.61 7.79
C ALA A 72 5.97 -8.58 8.89
N GLU A 73 4.98 -7.68 8.82
CA GLU A 73 3.88 -7.65 9.78
C GLU A 73 3.00 -8.90 9.69
N HIS A 74 2.74 -9.39 8.48
CA HIS A 74 2.01 -10.63 8.25
C HIS A 74 2.79 -11.85 8.75
N ALA A 75 4.09 -11.96 8.44
CA ALA A 75 4.93 -13.05 8.95
C ALA A 75 4.97 -13.08 10.50
N VAL A 76 5.12 -11.92 11.14
CA VAL A 76 5.08 -11.82 12.61
C VAL A 76 3.72 -12.20 13.18
N ARG A 77 2.63 -11.87 12.49
CA ARG A 77 1.27 -12.24 12.90
C ARG A 77 1.07 -13.76 12.78
N ALA A 78 1.42 -14.35 11.65
CA ALA A 78 1.36 -15.80 11.41
C ALA A 78 2.12 -16.57 12.50
N LEU A 79 3.34 -16.12 12.84
CA LEU A 79 4.14 -16.71 13.90
C LEU A 79 3.45 -16.62 15.28
N LYS A 80 2.94 -15.45 15.65
CA LYS A 80 2.25 -15.25 16.94
C LYS A 80 0.97 -16.08 17.04
N ASP A 81 0.21 -16.15 15.96
CA ASP A 81 -1.02 -16.93 15.88
C ASP A 81 -0.71 -18.43 15.93
N SER A 82 0.38 -18.87 15.29
CA SER A 82 0.89 -20.24 15.38
C SER A 82 1.31 -20.63 16.79
N LEU A 83 2.02 -19.75 17.50
CA LEU A 83 2.35 -19.96 18.91
C LEU A 83 1.09 -20.04 19.77
N THR A 84 0.10 -19.19 19.51
CA THR A 84 -1.19 -19.22 20.22
C THR A 84 -1.95 -20.51 19.96
N ALA A 85 -1.87 -21.06 18.74
CA ALA A 85 -2.54 -22.30 18.35
C ALA A 85 -2.02 -23.54 19.10
N ILE A 86 -0.79 -23.49 19.64
CA ILE A 86 -0.22 -24.57 20.48
C ILE A 86 -1.06 -24.76 21.75
N ASP A 87 -1.43 -23.66 22.41
CA ASP A 87 -2.17 -23.67 23.67
C ASP A 87 -3.69 -23.60 23.48
N SER A 88 -4.14 -22.95 22.40
CA SER A 88 -5.56 -22.60 22.19
C SER A 88 -5.97 -22.74 20.72
N TYR A 89 -5.87 -23.97 20.21
CA TYR A 89 -6.27 -24.28 18.84
C TYR A 89 -7.75 -23.96 18.56
N SER A 90 -8.00 -23.33 17.42
CA SER A 90 -9.33 -23.29 16.79
C SER A 90 -9.23 -23.36 15.27
N PRO A 91 -10.24 -23.91 14.56
CA PRO A 91 -10.26 -23.93 13.10
C PRO A 91 -10.13 -22.53 12.48
N ALA A 92 -10.72 -21.51 13.10
CA ALA A 92 -10.63 -20.13 12.64
C ALA A 92 -9.21 -19.56 12.77
N LEU A 93 -8.52 -19.87 13.87
CA LEU A 93 -7.12 -19.46 14.06
C LEU A 93 -6.20 -20.14 13.03
N ALA A 94 -6.41 -21.45 12.81
CA ALA A 94 -5.65 -22.20 11.82
C ALA A 94 -5.87 -21.66 10.39
N GLU A 95 -7.08 -21.20 10.07
CA GLU A 95 -7.37 -20.57 8.78
C GLU A 95 -6.67 -19.21 8.64
N ARG A 96 -6.69 -18.39 9.69
CA ARG A 96 -5.97 -17.10 9.67
C ARG A 96 -4.47 -17.26 9.46
N ILE A 97 -3.85 -18.27 10.10
CA ILE A 97 -2.43 -18.59 9.89
C ILE A 97 -2.17 -18.93 8.42
N ARG A 98 -2.99 -19.80 7.81
CA ARG A 98 -2.85 -20.15 6.38
C ARG A 98 -3.01 -18.94 5.47
N GLN A 99 -3.93 -18.03 5.78
CA GLN A 99 -4.14 -16.80 5.01
C GLN A 99 -2.93 -15.87 5.09
N ASP A 100 -2.37 -15.67 6.29
CA ASP A 100 -1.15 -14.86 6.43
C ASP A 100 0.07 -15.52 5.75
N GLU A 101 0.16 -16.86 5.72
CA GLU A 101 1.18 -17.63 4.98
C GLU A 101 1.03 -17.46 3.46
N GLU A 102 -0.16 -17.66 2.90
CA GLU A 102 -0.45 -17.43 1.47
C GLU A 102 -0.16 -15.98 1.04
N LEU A 103 -0.42 -15.02 1.93
CA LEU A 103 -0.07 -13.62 1.72
C LEU A 103 1.45 -13.40 1.69
N CYS A 104 2.21 -14.00 2.61
CA CYS A 104 3.66 -13.93 2.61
C CYS A 104 4.26 -14.48 1.31
N ASP A 105 3.81 -15.65 0.85
CA ASP A 105 4.22 -16.23 -0.44
C ASP A 105 3.95 -15.25 -1.59
N HIS A 106 2.76 -14.66 -1.61
CA HIS A 106 2.40 -13.68 -2.63
C HIS A 106 3.30 -12.44 -2.59
N TYR A 107 3.62 -11.93 -1.41
CA TYR A 107 4.55 -10.81 -1.22
C TYR A 107 5.95 -11.15 -1.74
N GLU A 108 6.45 -12.35 -1.45
CA GLU A 108 7.76 -12.80 -1.92
C GLU A 108 7.81 -12.82 -3.46
N ASP A 109 6.79 -13.38 -4.11
CA ASP A 109 6.70 -13.47 -5.57
C ASP A 109 6.76 -12.09 -6.24
N ILE A 110 5.96 -11.13 -5.75
CA ILE A 110 5.90 -9.78 -6.32
C ILE A 110 7.19 -9.00 -6.05
N LEU A 111 7.74 -9.07 -4.83
CA LEU A 111 8.93 -8.32 -4.43
C LEU A 111 10.16 -8.89 -5.12
N SER A 112 10.30 -10.21 -5.16
CA SER A 112 11.41 -10.89 -5.83
C SER A 112 11.42 -10.56 -7.32
N THR A 113 10.27 -10.70 -7.99
CA THR A 113 10.16 -10.35 -9.41
C THR A 113 10.51 -8.89 -9.67
N TYR A 114 9.99 -7.98 -8.85
CA TYR A 114 10.20 -6.56 -9.02
C TYR A 114 11.65 -6.13 -8.76
N LEU A 115 12.26 -6.62 -7.67
CA LEU A 115 13.65 -6.31 -7.32
C LEU A 115 14.66 -6.91 -8.31
N VAL A 116 14.37 -8.10 -8.87
CA VAL A 116 15.17 -8.67 -9.96
C VAL A 116 15.10 -7.78 -11.20
N LYS A 117 13.90 -7.33 -11.61
CA LYS A 117 13.75 -6.38 -12.72
C LYS A 117 14.50 -5.08 -12.45
N LEU A 118 14.39 -4.55 -11.23
CA LEU A 118 15.08 -3.33 -10.82
C LEU A 118 16.60 -3.49 -10.87
N SER A 119 17.13 -4.64 -10.48
CA SER A 119 18.58 -4.94 -10.54
C SER A 119 19.17 -4.94 -11.95
N ALA A 120 18.33 -5.09 -12.98
CA ALA A 120 18.74 -5.02 -14.38
C ALA A 120 18.86 -3.56 -14.88
N GLU A 121 18.29 -2.59 -14.16
CA GLU A 121 18.39 -1.17 -14.47
C GLU A 121 19.72 -0.57 -13.98
N GLN A 122 20.06 0.61 -14.48
CA GLN A 122 21.28 1.30 -14.06
C GLN A 122 21.11 1.90 -12.65
N MET A 123 21.75 1.28 -11.67
CA MET A 123 21.70 1.65 -10.25
C MET A 123 23.06 2.13 -9.74
N GLY A 124 23.06 3.01 -8.74
CA GLY A 124 24.26 3.29 -7.95
C GLY A 124 24.52 2.17 -6.94
N THR A 125 25.71 2.16 -6.35
CA THR A 125 26.15 1.11 -5.43
C THR A 125 25.23 0.97 -4.21
N ALA A 126 24.80 2.09 -3.62
CA ALA A 126 23.92 2.09 -2.46
C ALA A 126 22.54 1.49 -2.79
N GLU A 127 21.97 1.83 -3.95
CA GLU A 127 20.69 1.27 -4.38
C GLU A 127 20.81 -0.24 -4.67
N SER A 128 21.91 -0.69 -5.29
CA SER A 128 22.13 -2.12 -5.53
C SER A 128 22.30 -2.92 -4.24
N GLU A 129 23.03 -2.38 -3.26
CA GLU A 129 23.17 -2.99 -1.94
C GLU A 129 21.81 -3.09 -1.22
N GLU A 130 20.99 -2.05 -1.31
CA GLU A 130 19.64 -2.05 -0.75
C GLU A 130 18.72 -3.09 -1.41
N ALA A 131 18.73 -3.19 -2.75
CA ALA A 131 17.95 -4.19 -3.47
C ALA A 131 18.34 -5.62 -3.06
N ALA A 132 19.64 -5.89 -2.92
CA ALA A 132 20.14 -7.19 -2.49
C ALA A 132 19.75 -7.49 -1.03
N ALA A 133 19.81 -6.49 -0.14
CA ALA A 133 19.37 -6.63 1.23
C ALA A 133 17.87 -6.93 1.32
N LEU A 134 17.03 -6.22 0.55
CA LEU A 134 15.60 -6.46 0.48
C LEU A 134 15.28 -7.86 -0.05
N LEU A 135 15.91 -8.31 -1.15
CA LEU A 135 15.75 -9.67 -1.68
C LEU A 135 16.07 -10.75 -0.63
N LYS A 136 17.13 -10.54 0.15
CA LYS A 136 17.45 -11.47 1.23
C LYS A 136 16.41 -11.43 2.35
N SER A 137 15.98 -10.23 2.76
CA SER A 137 15.03 -10.07 3.86
C SER A 137 13.66 -10.68 3.54
N ILE A 138 13.14 -10.50 2.33
CA ILE A 138 11.83 -11.08 1.95
C ILE A 138 11.87 -12.61 1.95
N GLY A 139 12.96 -13.22 1.48
CA GLY A 139 13.13 -14.67 1.56
C GLY A 139 13.36 -15.16 2.99
N ASP A 140 13.92 -14.33 3.88
CA ASP A 140 13.97 -14.63 5.31
C ASP A 140 12.57 -14.51 5.95
N PHE A 141 11.67 -13.66 5.44
CA PHE A 141 10.29 -13.52 5.93
C PHE A 141 9.36 -14.63 5.47
N GLU A 142 9.46 -15.10 4.23
CA GLU A 142 8.66 -16.23 3.73
C GLU A 142 8.95 -17.51 4.51
N ARG A 143 10.21 -17.71 4.92
CA ARG A 143 10.65 -18.92 5.63
C ARG A 143 10.26 -18.97 7.11
N ILE A 144 9.73 -17.89 7.69
CA ILE A 144 9.37 -17.77 9.12
C ILE A 144 7.97 -18.32 9.35
#